data_AF-A0A9D3V0I6-F1
#
_entry.id   AF-A0A9D3V0I6-F1
#
_cell.length_a   1.000
_cell.length_b   1.000
_cell.length_c   1.000
_cell.angle_alpha   90.00
_cell.angle_beta   90.00
_cell.angle_gamma   90.00
#
_symmetry.space_group_name_H-M   'P 1'
#
loop_
_entity.id
_entity.type
_entity.pdbx_description
1 polymer ?
#
loop_
_entity_poly.entity_id
_entity_poly.type
_entity_poly.pdbx_seq_one_letter_code
_entity_poly.pdbx_strand_id
1 'polypeptide(L)'
;MDAKASTVAPSQTATAQSEPKGKDFLNHLEVYLAKRDGVDKLLKISRYATKIILASSVLPETVPLTRQLKSFESSVGLSRKAFRLGKFLQDVNALRNSHLASKEEILLSVIAYGGEGLYYFVEQFIWLAKSGLIDAKHSRNLQKISAWAELIGYIGSISLKLRDLKRIKEDEACLNSSIGIAISRGVGRTEEEERRKKLREKKLMKQLSVVQDIADGLMALADIRDGKGRFTDPLLLSCAGLLSALISTHKNWVSC
;
A
#
# COMPACT_ATOMS: atom_id res chain seq x y z
N MET A 1 -37.94 -36.74 41.17
CA MET A 1 -38.11 -35.81 42.30
C MET A 1 -36.75 -35.60 42.92
N ASP A 2 -36.41 -34.32 43.04
CA ASP A 2 -35.11 -33.68 43.20
C ASP A 2 -34.30 -34.05 44.46
N ALA A 3 -32.97 -33.95 44.38
CA ALA A 3 -32.17 -32.93 45.10
C ALA A 3 -30.65 -33.20 45.07
N LYS A 4 -29.95 -32.43 44.23
CA LYS A 4 -28.73 -31.62 44.48
C LYS A 4 -27.76 -32.01 45.62
N ALA A 5 -26.49 -32.22 45.27
CA ALA A 5 -25.34 -31.89 46.11
C ALA A 5 -24.16 -31.38 45.23
N SER A 6 -23.78 -30.11 45.43
CA SER A 6 -22.58 -29.47 44.88
C SER A 6 -21.38 -29.78 45.77
N THR A 7 -20.21 -30.08 45.21
CA THR A 7 -18.93 -29.77 45.87
C THR A 7 -17.80 -29.50 44.84
N VAL A 8 -17.30 -28.26 44.96
CA VAL A 8 -16.09 -27.55 44.52
C VAL A 8 -14.88 -28.35 43.97
N ALA A 9 -14.24 -27.74 42.96
CA ALA A 9 -13.04 -28.13 42.22
C ALA A 9 -11.71 -28.16 43.03
N PRO A 10 -10.59 -28.56 42.38
CA PRO A 10 -9.48 -27.62 42.31
C PRO A 10 -8.78 -27.49 40.94
N SER A 11 -8.55 -26.22 40.60
CA SER A 11 -7.33 -25.63 40.03
C SER A 11 -6.75 -26.15 38.71
N GLN A 12 -7.22 -25.53 37.62
CA GLN A 12 -6.45 -25.35 36.39
C GLN A 12 -5.23 -24.46 36.68
N THR A 13 -4.05 -25.06 36.74
CA THR A 13 -2.79 -24.32 36.69
C THR A 13 -2.55 -23.92 35.24
N ALA A 14 -2.90 -22.67 34.92
CA ALA A 14 -2.50 -22.01 33.69
C ALA A 14 -0.97 -21.88 33.67
N THR A 15 -0.29 -22.78 32.97
CA THR A 15 1.10 -22.56 32.58
C THR A 15 1.11 -21.44 31.54
N ALA A 16 1.45 -20.23 31.99
CA ALA A 16 1.88 -19.13 31.16
C ALA A 16 3.10 -19.56 30.35
N GLN A 17 2.86 -20.02 29.12
CA GLN A 17 3.93 -20.19 28.15
C GLN A 17 4.29 -18.81 27.62
N SER A 18 5.44 -18.32 28.07
CA SER A 18 6.17 -17.23 27.42
C SER A 18 6.47 -17.64 25.97
N GLU A 19 5.79 -17.03 25.01
CA GLU A 19 6.05 -17.27 23.59
C GLU A 19 7.49 -16.91 23.22
N PRO A 20 8.22 -17.78 22.50
CA PRO A 20 9.53 -17.45 21.99
C PRO A 20 9.37 -16.56 20.76
N LYS A 21 9.80 -15.29 20.90
CA LYS A 21 9.86 -14.20 19.90
C LYS A 21 10.44 -14.54 18.51
N GLY A 22 10.95 -15.76 18.30
CA GLY A 22 11.52 -16.24 17.04
C GLY A 22 10.61 -17.16 16.22
N LYS A 23 9.49 -17.66 16.76
CA LYS A 23 8.49 -18.44 16.00
C LYS A 23 7.53 -17.59 15.17
N ASP A 24 7.51 -16.27 15.39
CA ASP A 24 6.47 -15.42 14.81
C ASP A 24 6.89 -14.79 13.46
N PHE A 25 8.15 -14.36 13.31
CA PHE A 25 8.56 -13.66 12.08
C PHE A 25 8.51 -14.54 10.83
N LEU A 26 9.04 -15.77 10.87
CA LEU A 26 9.07 -16.65 9.70
C LEU A 26 7.65 -17.08 9.28
N ASN A 27 6.78 -17.37 10.26
CA ASN A 27 5.38 -17.67 10.01
C ASN A 27 4.64 -16.46 9.44
N HIS A 28 4.89 -15.26 9.97
CA HIS A 28 4.30 -14.03 9.45
C HIS A 28 4.79 -13.71 8.04
N LEU A 29 6.08 -13.94 7.77
CA LEU A 29 6.66 -13.81 6.44
C LEU A 29 6.04 -14.82 5.47
N GLU A 30 5.84 -16.07 5.89
CA GLU A 30 5.15 -17.08 5.08
C GLU A 30 3.71 -16.63 4.73
N VAL A 31 2.93 -16.18 5.71
CA VAL A 31 1.58 -15.63 5.50
C VAL A 31 1.59 -14.41 4.58
N TYR A 32 2.56 -13.52 4.75
CA TYR A 32 2.74 -12.34 3.92
C TYR A 32 3.03 -12.73 2.46
N LEU A 33 3.92 -13.69 2.23
CA LEU A 33 4.32 -14.15 0.89
C LEU A 33 3.28 -15.06 0.23
N ALA A 34 2.45 -15.74 1.01
CA ALA A 34 1.30 -16.47 0.48
C ALA A 34 0.28 -15.52 -0.19
N LYS A 35 0.25 -14.24 0.22
CA LYS A 35 -0.57 -13.21 -0.43
C LYS A 35 0.13 -12.70 -1.69
N ARG A 36 -0.60 -12.70 -2.79
CA ARG A 36 -0.19 -12.12 -4.08
C ARG A 36 0.42 -10.72 -3.96
N ASP A 37 -0.18 -9.85 -3.14
CA ASP A 37 0.32 -8.50 -2.92
C ASP A 37 1.68 -8.49 -2.23
N GLY A 38 1.95 -9.41 -1.30
CA GLY A 38 3.25 -9.49 -0.63
C GLY A 38 4.38 -9.78 -1.62
N VAL A 39 4.15 -10.71 -2.55
CA VAL A 39 5.08 -11.01 -3.64
C VAL A 39 5.27 -9.82 -4.59
N ASP A 40 4.20 -9.12 -5.01
CA ASP A 40 4.35 -7.90 -5.84
C ASP A 40 5.17 -6.81 -5.14
N LYS A 41 5.01 -6.63 -3.82
CA LYS A 41 5.79 -5.62 -3.07
C LYS A 41 7.26 -5.99 -2.96
N LEU A 42 7.59 -7.25 -2.71
CA LEU A 42 9.00 -7.70 -2.75
C LEU A 42 9.61 -7.46 -4.13
N LEU A 43 8.91 -7.82 -5.20
CA LEU A 43 9.36 -7.56 -6.56
C LEU A 43 9.50 -6.05 -6.82
N LYS A 44 8.62 -5.21 -6.26
CA LYS A 44 8.74 -3.74 -6.35
C LYS A 44 10.04 -3.27 -5.69
N ILE A 45 10.34 -3.72 -4.48
CA ILE A 45 11.57 -3.40 -3.76
C ILE A 45 12.79 -3.82 -4.58
N SER A 46 12.85 -5.09 -5.02
CA SER A 46 13.98 -5.61 -5.80
C SER A 46 14.21 -4.83 -7.09
N ARG A 47 13.14 -4.46 -7.80
CA ARG A 47 13.21 -3.63 -9.01
C ARG A 47 13.79 -2.25 -8.73
N TYR A 48 13.29 -1.54 -7.72
CA TYR A 48 13.75 -0.18 -7.44
C TYR A 48 15.13 -0.12 -6.79
N ALA A 49 15.49 -1.11 -5.95
CA ALA A 49 16.86 -1.26 -5.46
C ALA A 49 17.83 -1.47 -6.64
N THR A 50 17.45 -2.33 -7.60
CA THR A 50 18.24 -2.53 -8.83
C THR A 50 18.35 -1.25 -9.65
N LYS A 51 17.26 -0.48 -9.80
CA LYS A 51 17.31 0.79 -10.52
C LYS A 51 18.20 1.84 -9.83
N ILE A 52 18.21 1.89 -8.50
CA ILE A 52 19.11 2.78 -7.74
C ILE A 52 20.56 2.38 -8.02
N ILE A 53 20.88 1.09 -7.92
CA ILE A 53 22.22 0.58 -8.22
C ILE A 53 22.64 0.95 -9.66
N LEU A 54 21.74 0.77 -10.64
CA LEU A 54 21.99 1.12 -12.04
C LEU A 54 22.08 2.63 -12.31
N ALA A 55 21.35 3.45 -11.56
CA ALA A 55 21.36 4.90 -11.68
C ALA A 55 22.54 5.53 -10.91
N SER A 56 23.02 4.86 -9.88
CA SER A 56 24.24 5.23 -9.18
C SER A 56 25.45 4.86 -10.04
N SER A 57 26.42 5.77 -10.18
CA SER A 57 27.68 5.55 -10.89
C SER A 57 28.62 4.54 -10.19
N VAL A 58 28.07 3.70 -9.31
CA VAL A 58 28.78 2.71 -8.49
C VAL A 58 29.29 1.54 -9.34
N LEU A 59 28.63 1.24 -10.47
CA LEU A 59 29.04 0.17 -11.37
C LEU A 59 29.55 0.74 -12.70
N PRO A 60 30.77 0.38 -13.13
CA PRO A 60 31.24 0.69 -14.48
C PRO A 60 30.36 0.01 -15.54
N GLU A 61 30.05 0.70 -16.64
CA GLU A 61 29.23 0.15 -17.74
C GLU A 61 29.87 -1.07 -18.43
N THR A 62 31.18 -1.24 -18.27
CA THR A 62 31.98 -2.33 -18.85
C THR A 62 31.81 -3.68 -18.14
N VAL A 63 31.14 -3.72 -16.98
CA VAL A 63 30.98 -4.95 -16.21
C VAL A 63 29.76 -5.75 -16.71
N PRO A 64 29.88 -7.08 -16.96
CA PRO A 64 28.76 -7.94 -17.36
C PRO A 64 27.55 -7.86 -16.43
N LEU A 65 27.79 -7.56 -15.15
CA LEU A 65 26.80 -7.39 -14.10
C LEU A 65 25.76 -6.31 -14.44
N THR A 66 26.15 -5.21 -15.10
CA THR A 66 25.23 -4.14 -15.49
C THR A 66 24.18 -4.64 -16.47
N ARG A 67 24.57 -5.50 -17.43
CA ARG A 67 23.63 -6.13 -18.37
C ARG A 67 22.70 -7.11 -17.65
N GLN A 68 23.23 -7.91 -16.73
CA GLN A 68 22.43 -8.85 -15.94
C GLN A 68 21.41 -8.11 -15.07
N LEU A 69 21.80 -7.03 -14.40
CA LEU A 69 20.91 -6.19 -13.59
C LEU A 69 19.82 -5.52 -14.44
N LYS A 70 20.14 -5.01 -15.64
CA LYS A 70 19.11 -4.50 -16.57
C LYS A 70 18.11 -5.58 -16.99
N SER A 71 18.58 -6.80 -17.26
CA SER A 71 17.72 -7.93 -17.60
C SER A 71 16.84 -8.36 -16.43
N PHE A 72 17.43 -8.43 -15.22
CA PHE A 72 16.71 -8.70 -13.98
C PHE A 72 15.63 -7.65 -13.70
N GLU A 73 15.97 -6.36 -13.80
CA GLU A 73 15.03 -5.24 -13.62
C GLU A 73 13.82 -5.38 -14.55
N SER A 74 14.06 -5.69 -15.82
CA SER A 74 13.02 -5.86 -16.84
C SER A 74 12.15 -7.08 -16.54
N SER A 75 12.77 -8.22 -16.22
CA SER A 75 12.07 -9.47 -15.88
C SER A 75 11.18 -9.29 -14.65
N VAL A 76 11.71 -8.70 -13.57
CA VAL A 76 10.94 -8.38 -12.35
C VAL A 76 9.79 -7.43 -12.68
N GLY A 77 9.99 -6.46 -13.58
CA GLY A 77 8.92 -5.59 -14.08
C GLY A 77 7.77 -6.33 -14.74
N LEU A 78 8.09 -7.32 -15.57
CA LEU A 78 7.09 -8.15 -16.23
C LEU A 78 6.35 -9.05 -15.22
N SER A 79 7.08 -9.68 -14.29
CA SER A 79 6.49 -10.51 -13.24
C SER A 79 5.49 -9.72 -12.39
N ARG A 80 5.83 -8.48 -12.00
CA ARG A 80 4.91 -7.62 -11.24
C ARG A 80 3.59 -7.35 -11.96
N LYS A 81 3.64 -7.13 -13.27
CA LYS A 81 2.42 -6.95 -14.07
C LYS A 81 1.55 -8.21 -14.04
N ALA A 82 2.16 -9.40 -14.11
CA ALA A 82 1.44 -10.67 -13.97
C ALA A 82 0.77 -10.79 -12.59
N PHE A 83 1.48 -10.45 -11.51
CA PHE A 83 0.90 -10.48 -10.15
C PHE A 83 -0.22 -9.46 -9.93
N ARG A 84 -0.38 -8.45 -10.79
CA ARG A 84 -1.49 -7.48 -10.74
C ARG A 84 -2.70 -7.88 -11.59
N LEU A 85 -2.67 -9.01 -12.28
CA LEU A 85 -3.78 -9.50 -13.09
C LEU A 85 -5.08 -9.56 -12.27
N GLY A 86 -6.17 -8.95 -12.75
CA GLY A 86 -7.44 -8.94 -12.02
C GLY A 86 -7.53 -7.94 -10.86
N LYS A 87 -6.48 -7.13 -10.60
CA LYS A 87 -6.49 -6.16 -9.49
C LYS A 87 -7.56 -5.08 -9.65
N PHE A 88 -7.92 -4.71 -10.89
CA PHE A 88 -9.03 -3.78 -11.17
C PHE A 88 -10.37 -4.18 -10.53
N LEU A 89 -10.59 -5.48 -10.27
CA LEU A 89 -11.81 -5.94 -9.58
C LEU A 89 -11.87 -5.46 -8.14
N GLN A 90 -10.72 -5.26 -7.49
CA GLN A 90 -10.66 -4.67 -6.15
C GLN A 90 -11.17 -3.24 -6.17
N ASP A 91 -10.80 -2.45 -7.18
CA ASP A 91 -11.25 -1.07 -7.34
C ASP A 91 -12.74 -0.98 -7.70
N VAL A 92 -13.22 -1.87 -8.58
CA VAL A 92 -14.65 -1.99 -8.87
C VAL A 92 -15.44 -2.34 -7.61
N ASN A 93 -14.95 -3.26 -6.79
CA ASN A 93 -15.60 -3.63 -5.55
C ASN A 93 -15.52 -2.50 -4.49
N ALA A 94 -14.40 -1.78 -4.42
CA ALA A 94 -14.26 -0.62 -3.55
C ALA A 94 -15.24 0.50 -3.93
N LEU A 95 -15.40 0.76 -5.22
CA LEU A 95 -16.37 1.71 -5.75
C LEU A 95 -17.81 1.27 -5.48
N ARG A 96 -18.12 -0.02 -5.63
CA ARG A 96 -19.46 -0.57 -5.32
C ARG A 96 -19.81 -0.41 -3.84
N ASN A 97 -18.85 -0.65 -2.96
CA ASN A 97 -19.07 -0.64 -1.51
C ASN A 97 -18.84 0.75 -0.88
N SER A 98 -18.57 1.78 -1.68
CA SER A 98 -18.37 3.13 -1.16
C SER A 98 -19.72 3.73 -0.76
N HIS A 99 -20.12 3.53 0.50
CA HIS A 99 -21.25 4.22 1.12
C HIS A 99 -20.82 5.62 1.52
N LEU A 100 -21.16 6.61 0.71
CA LEU A 100 -20.71 7.99 0.89
C LEU A 100 -21.89 8.93 1.07
N ALA A 101 -21.79 9.77 2.11
CA ALA A 101 -22.88 10.62 2.55
C ALA A 101 -23.04 11.88 1.68
N SER A 102 -22.00 12.27 0.94
CA SER A 102 -21.96 13.50 0.13
C SER A 102 -21.67 13.23 -1.35
N LYS A 103 -22.31 14.01 -2.23
CA LYS A 103 -22.09 13.97 -3.69
C LYS A 103 -20.62 14.17 -4.07
N GLU A 104 -19.90 15.03 -3.34
CA GLU A 104 -18.48 15.27 -3.57
C GLU A 104 -17.63 14.05 -3.29
N GLU A 105 -17.97 13.28 -2.26
CA GLU A 105 -17.23 12.07 -1.89
C GLU A 105 -17.46 10.97 -2.93
N ILE A 106 -18.69 10.86 -3.42
CA ILE A 106 -19.03 9.95 -4.52
C ILE A 106 -18.18 10.31 -5.75
N LEU A 107 -18.13 11.59 -6.14
CA LEU A 107 -17.32 12.02 -7.27
C LEU A 107 -15.83 11.70 -7.07
N LEU A 108 -15.27 12.01 -5.89
CA LEU A 108 -13.87 11.71 -5.58
C LEU A 108 -13.57 10.21 -5.56
N SER A 109 -14.52 9.38 -5.15
CA SER A 109 -14.37 7.92 -5.12
C SER A 109 -14.47 7.31 -6.51
N VAL A 110 -15.35 7.84 -7.37
CA VAL A 110 -15.37 7.50 -8.80
C VAL A 110 -14.04 7.86 -9.45
N ILE A 111 -13.48 9.04 -9.16
CA ILE A 111 -12.18 9.44 -9.69
C ILE A 111 -11.06 8.52 -9.17
N ALA A 112 -11.01 8.26 -7.87
CA ALA A 112 -9.96 7.45 -7.24
C ALA A 112 -10.00 5.99 -7.74
N TYR A 113 -11.11 5.29 -7.50
CA TYR A 113 -11.24 3.87 -7.82
C TYR A 113 -11.46 3.64 -9.32
N GLY A 114 -12.16 4.54 -10.02
CA GLY A 114 -12.32 4.45 -11.47
C GLY A 114 -11.00 4.66 -12.21
N GLY A 115 -10.18 5.63 -11.78
CA GLY A 115 -8.85 5.86 -12.35
C GLY A 115 -7.90 4.69 -12.12
N GLU A 116 -7.77 4.24 -10.86
CA GLU A 116 -6.91 3.10 -10.51
C GLU A 116 -7.40 1.78 -11.15
N GLY A 117 -8.72 1.57 -11.19
CA GLY A 117 -9.33 0.42 -11.86
C GLY A 117 -9.09 0.41 -13.36
N LEU A 118 -9.28 1.54 -14.04
CA LEU A 118 -8.97 1.66 -15.48
C LEU A 118 -7.48 1.44 -15.76
N TYR A 119 -6.61 1.95 -14.90
CA TYR A 119 -5.18 1.70 -14.96
C TYR A 119 -4.86 0.19 -14.93
N TYR A 120 -5.30 -0.55 -13.90
CA TYR A 120 -5.02 -1.99 -13.80
C TYR A 120 -5.73 -2.80 -14.88
N PHE A 121 -6.85 -2.33 -15.41
CA PHE A 121 -7.52 -2.96 -16.55
C PHE A 121 -6.66 -2.85 -17.81
N VAL A 122 -6.24 -1.64 -18.17
CA VAL A 122 -5.39 -1.40 -19.35
C VAL A 122 -4.01 -2.07 -19.19
N GLU A 123 -3.48 -2.14 -17.96
CA GLU A 123 -2.20 -2.77 -17.67
C GLU A 123 -2.16 -4.26 -18.07
N GLN A 124 -3.29 -4.97 -18.08
CA GLN A 124 -3.35 -6.37 -18.52
C GLN A 124 -3.02 -6.50 -19.99
N PHE A 125 -3.54 -5.62 -20.85
CA PHE A 125 -3.20 -5.62 -22.26
C PHE A 125 -1.75 -5.24 -22.50
N ILE A 126 -1.21 -4.31 -21.70
CA ILE A 126 0.23 -3.97 -21.75
C ILE A 126 1.07 -5.20 -21.37
N TRP A 127 0.67 -5.96 -20.37
CA TRP A 127 1.33 -7.19 -19.98
C TRP A 127 1.28 -8.25 -21.09
N LEU A 128 0.11 -8.49 -21.69
CA LEU A 128 -0.06 -9.40 -22.81
C LEU A 128 0.78 -9.00 -24.04
N ALA A 129 0.91 -7.71 -24.31
CA ALA A 129 1.76 -7.22 -25.40
C ALA A 129 3.25 -7.46 -25.09
N LYS A 130 3.66 -7.26 -23.83
CA LYS A 130 5.05 -7.49 -23.40
C LYS A 130 5.43 -8.96 -23.28
N SER A 131 4.46 -9.86 -23.07
CA SER A 131 4.69 -11.30 -23.08
C SER A 131 4.72 -11.90 -24.49
N GLY A 132 4.38 -11.11 -25.52
CA GLY A 132 4.33 -11.55 -26.91
C GLY A 132 3.03 -12.25 -27.32
N LEU A 133 1.99 -12.20 -26.48
CA LEU A 133 0.69 -12.82 -26.81
C LEU A 133 -0.15 -11.98 -27.77
N ILE A 134 -0.02 -10.65 -27.73
CA ILE A 134 -0.72 -9.72 -28.63
C ILE A 134 0.27 -8.76 -29.31
N ASP A 135 -0.15 -8.20 -30.44
CA ASP A 135 0.66 -7.27 -31.22
C ASP A 135 0.99 -5.98 -30.43
N ALA A 136 2.27 -5.59 -30.45
CA ALA A 136 2.78 -4.45 -29.72
C ALA A 136 2.46 -3.09 -30.37
N LYS A 137 1.82 -3.06 -31.56
CA LYS A 137 1.46 -1.83 -32.30
C LYS A 137 0.79 -0.76 -31.44
N HIS A 138 -0.15 -1.16 -30.56
CA HIS A 138 -0.89 -0.23 -29.70
C HIS A 138 -0.30 -0.07 -28.29
N SER A 139 0.80 -0.76 -27.97
CA SER A 139 1.37 -0.80 -26.61
C SER A 139 1.72 0.58 -26.08
N ARG A 140 2.24 1.47 -26.95
CA ARG A 140 2.59 2.85 -26.56
C ARG A 140 1.35 3.68 -26.20
N ASN A 141 0.26 3.54 -26.95
CA ASN A 141 -0.98 4.26 -26.66
C ASN A 141 -1.63 3.74 -25.38
N LEU A 142 -1.65 2.42 -25.20
CA LEU A 142 -2.14 1.80 -23.97
C LEU A 142 -1.32 2.22 -22.75
N GLN A 143 0.01 2.28 -22.86
CA GLN A 143 0.87 2.80 -21.79
C GLN A 143 0.53 4.24 -21.41
N LYS A 144 0.31 5.12 -22.39
CA LYS A 144 -0.06 6.52 -22.11
C LYS A 144 -1.44 6.63 -21.46
N ILE A 145 -2.44 5.89 -21.95
CA ILE A 145 -3.78 5.86 -21.36
C ILE A 145 -3.71 5.35 -19.92
N SER A 146 -2.96 4.26 -19.70
CA SER A 146 -2.76 3.65 -18.38
C SER A 146 -2.11 4.63 -17.41
N ALA A 147 -1.05 5.36 -17.83
CA ALA A 147 -0.36 6.33 -16.99
C ALA A 147 -1.25 7.55 -16.64
N TRP A 148 -2.07 8.03 -17.59
CA TRP A 148 -3.06 9.09 -17.31
C TRP A 148 -4.14 8.63 -16.33
N ALA A 149 -4.68 7.42 -16.52
CA ALA A 149 -5.66 6.83 -15.61
C ALA A 149 -5.08 6.67 -14.19
N GLU A 150 -3.84 6.19 -14.09
CA GLU A 150 -3.11 6.03 -12.83
C GLU A 150 -2.92 7.39 -12.11
N LEU A 151 -2.49 8.42 -12.84
CA LEU A 151 -2.33 9.76 -12.26
C LEU A 151 -3.66 10.35 -11.75
N ILE A 152 -4.74 10.22 -12.53
CA ILE A 152 -6.08 10.68 -12.13
C ILE A 152 -6.55 9.92 -10.88
N GLY A 153 -6.33 8.61 -10.84
CA GLY A 153 -6.61 7.77 -9.68
C GLY A 153 -5.89 8.25 -8.42
N TYR A 154 -4.59 8.56 -8.52
CA TYR A 154 -3.83 9.09 -7.39
C TYR A 154 -4.32 10.46 -6.91
N ILE A 155 -4.70 11.37 -7.82
CA ILE A 155 -5.28 12.67 -7.43
C ILE A 155 -6.57 12.47 -6.62
N GLY A 156 -7.45 11.58 -7.07
CA GLY A 156 -8.66 11.21 -6.32
C GLY A 156 -8.34 10.60 -4.96
N SER A 157 -7.42 9.62 -4.93
CA SER A 157 -7.03 8.89 -3.73
C SER A 157 -6.40 9.79 -2.66
N ILE A 158 -5.49 10.70 -3.07
CA ILE A 158 -4.90 11.72 -2.19
C ILE A 158 -6.00 12.63 -1.63
N SER A 159 -6.93 13.09 -2.47
CA SER A 159 -8.02 13.97 -2.04
C SER A 159 -8.91 13.32 -0.98
N LEU A 160 -9.30 12.06 -1.18
CA LEU A 160 -10.04 11.28 -0.18
C LEU A 160 -9.22 11.11 1.10
N LYS A 161 -7.94 10.74 0.97
CA LYS A 161 -7.07 10.50 2.14
C LYS A 161 -6.84 11.77 2.96
N LEU A 162 -6.73 12.93 2.33
CA LEU A 162 -6.61 14.22 3.01
C LEU A 162 -7.88 14.60 3.77
N ARG A 163 -9.06 14.35 3.19
CA ARG A 163 -10.36 14.54 3.87
C ARG A 163 -10.48 13.65 5.10
N ASP A 164 -10.15 12.37 4.97
CA ASP A 164 -10.12 11.45 6.11
C ASP A 164 -9.09 11.86 7.17
N LEU A 165 -7.93 12.36 6.75
CA LEU A 165 -6.91 12.84 7.69
C LEU A 165 -7.39 14.08 8.45
N LYS A 166 -8.19 14.96 7.82
CA LYS A 166 -8.83 16.09 8.48
C LYS A 166 -9.81 15.60 9.55
N ARG A 167 -10.68 14.64 9.22
CA ARG A 167 -11.60 14.01 10.20
C ARG A 167 -10.86 13.37 11.37
N ILE A 168 -9.81 12.61 11.11
CA ILE A 168 -8.99 11.99 12.16
C ILE A 168 -8.37 13.06 13.09
N LYS A 169 -7.97 14.21 12.56
CA LYS A 169 -7.46 15.33 13.37
C LYS A 169 -8.55 15.96 14.23
N GLU A 170 -9.76 16.10 13.70
CA GLU A 170 -10.94 16.59 14.44
C GLU A 170 -11.32 15.61 15.56
N ASP A 171 -11.35 14.31 15.26
CA ASP A 171 -11.58 13.24 16.24
C ASP A 171 -10.50 13.24 17.33
N GLU A 172 -9.22 13.46 16.97
CA GLU A 172 -8.11 13.53 17.92
C GLU A 172 -8.23 14.75 18.84
N ALA A 173 -8.66 15.90 18.32
CA ALA A 173 -8.88 17.11 19.12
C ALA A 173 -10.06 16.92 20.09
N CYS A 174 -11.15 16.31 19.63
CA CYS A 174 -12.30 15.96 20.45
C CYS A 174 -11.89 15.00 21.58
N LEU A 175 -11.18 13.92 21.25
CA LEU A 175 -10.71 12.93 22.23
C LEU A 175 -9.75 13.56 23.27
N ASN A 176 -8.82 14.41 22.84
CA ASN A 176 -7.93 15.11 23.77
C ASN A 176 -8.70 16.03 24.74
N SER A 177 -9.81 16.62 24.28
CA SER A 177 -10.68 17.46 25.12
C SER A 177 -11.44 16.61 26.14
N SER A 178 -11.99 15.47 25.72
CA SER A 178 -12.63 14.49 26.61
C SER A 178 -11.68 13.97 27.67
N ILE A 179 -10.43 13.64 27.30
CA ILE A 179 -9.38 13.23 28.25
C ILE A 179 -9.08 14.34 29.27
N GLY A 180 -8.99 15.60 28.84
CA GLY A 180 -8.78 16.73 29.75
C GLY A 180 -9.91 16.88 30.79
N ILE A 181 -11.15 16.64 30.37
CA ILE A 181 -12.32 16.63 31.26
C ILE A 181 -12.28 15.41 32.20
N ALA A 182 -11.92 14.23 31.70
CA ALA A 182 -11.83 13.00 32.50
C ALA A 182 -10.72 13.09 33.57
N ILE A 183 -9.57 13.68 33.24
CA ILE A 183 -8.48 13.99 34.20
C ILE A 183 -9.01 14.91 35.31
N SER A 184 -9.76 15.94 34.93
CA SER A 184 -10.37 16.87 35.90
C SER A 184 -11.41 16.20 36.81
N ARG A 185 -11.97 15.06 36.38
CA ARG A 185 -13.00 14.28 37.12
C ARG A 185 -12.46 13.04 37.83
N GLY A 186 -11.16 12.73 37.70
CA GLY A 186 -10.53 11.57 38.35
C GLY A 186 -11.00 10.19 37.83
N VAL A 187 -11.56 10.11 36.62
CA VAL A 187 -12.10 8.86 36.04
C VAL A 187 -11.01 8.07 35.31
N GLY A 188 -11.15 6.75 35.28
CA GLY A 188 -10.19 5.77 34.74
C GLY A 188 -9.62 6.10 33.35
N ARG A 189 -8.29 6.05 33.27
CA ARG A 189 -7.43 6.64 32.22
C ARG A 189 -7.09 5.68 31.07
N THR A 190 -7.23 4.37 31.29
CA THR A 190 -6.64 3.34 30.44
C THR A 190 -7.31 3.22 29.08
N GLU A 191 -8.64 3.29 28.99
CA GLU A 191 -9.36 3.13 27.73
C GLU A 191 -9.16 4.32 26.78
N GLU A 192 -9.18 5.54 27.28
CA GLU A 192 -9.01 6.74 26.45
C GLU A 192 -7.57 6.88 25.94
N GLU A 193 -6.57 6.49 26.74
CA GLU A 193 -5.18 6.43 26.28
C GLU A 193 -4.96 5.38 25.19
N GLU A 194 -5.61 4.22 25.30
CA GLU A 194 -5.57 3.19 24.26
C GLU A 194 -6.25 3.67 22.97
N ARG A 195 -7.42 4.32 23.07
CA ARG A 195 -8.10 4.96 21.93
C ARG A 195 -7.22 6.02 21.26
N ARG A 196 -6.53 6.84 22.05
CA ARG A 196 -5.60 7.86 21.55
C ARG A 196 -4.43 7.21 20.80
N LYS A 197 -3.87 6.12 21.33
CA LYS A 197 -2.80 5.37 20.67
C LYS A 197 -3.26 4.81 19.32
N LYS A 198 -4.41 4.13 19.28
CA LYS A 198 -5.01 3.60 18.04
C LYS A 198 -5.28 4.71 17.02
N LEU A 199 -5.76 5.87 17.46
CA LEU A 199 -6.03 6.99 16.57
C LEU A 199 -4.75 7.60 15.98
N ARG A 200 -3.68 7.70 16.78
CA ARG A 200 -2.35 8.12 16.30
C ARG A 200 -1.76 7.16 15.29
N GLU A 201 -1.86 5.85 15.54
CA GLU A 201 -1.43 4.83 14.59
C GLU A 201 -2.21 4.93 13.28
N LYS A 202 -3.55 5.05 13.35
CA LYS A 202 -4.42 5.27 12.18
C LYS A 202 -4.02 6.53 11.39
N LYS A 203 -3.73 7.64 12.10
CA LYS A 203 -3.26 8.89 11.50
C LYS A 203 -1.93 8.71 10.76
N LEU A 204 -0.94 8.09 11.41
CA LEU A 204 0.36 7.80 10.81
C LEU A 204 0.21 6.92 9.56
N MET A 205 -0.59 5.84 9.64
CA MET A 205 -0.86 4.96 8.48
C MET A 205 -1.50 5.71 7.32
N LYS A 206 -2.40 6.66 7.60
CA LYS A 206 -3.04 7.49 6.58
C LYS A 206 -2.06 8.49 5.97
N GLN A 207 -1.20 9.12 6.77
CA GLN A 207 -0.13 10.01 6.29
C GLN A 207 0.84 9.27 5.38
N LEU A 208 1.31 8.09 5.80
CA LEU A 208 2.16 7.23 4.99
C LEU A 208 1.48 6.86 3.66
N SER A 209 0.17 6.58 3.69
CA SER A 209 -0.60 6.31 2.47
C SER A 209 -0.68 7.50 1.51
N VAL A 210 -0.72 8.73 2.02
CA VAL A 210 -0.65 9.95 1.18
C VAL A 210 0.74 10.10 0.56
N VAL A 211 1.80 9.92 1.36
CA VAL A 211 3.19 9.97 0.85
C VAL A 211 3.43 8.91 -0.22
N GLN A 212 2.89 7.71 -0.02
CA GLN A 212 2.94 6.63 -0.99
C GLN A 212 2.30 7.03 -2.33
N ASP A 213 1.07 7.55 -2.31
CA ASP A 213 0.38 7.98 -3.53
C ASP A 213 1.08 9.14 -4.23
N ILE A 214 1.70 10.07 -3.48
CA ILE A 214 2.49 11.16 -4.07
C ILE A 214 3.71 10.59 -4.79
N ALA A 215 4.42 9.64 -4.15
CA ALA A 215 5.58 8.99 -4.73
C ALA A 215 5.21 8.17 -5.99
N ASP A 216 4.09 7.44 -5.95
CA ASP A 216 3.60 6.70 -7.12
C ASP A 216 3.08 7.65 -8.22
N GLY A 217 2.40 8.74 -7.85
CA GLY A 217 1.94 9.78 -8.77
C GLY A 217 3.08 10.50 -9.49
N LEU A 218 4.23 10.69 -8.83
CA LEU A 218 5.44 11.20 -9.48
C LEU A 218 5.94 10.25 -10.57
N MET A 219 5.87 8.93 -10.33
CA MET A 219 6.25 7.94 -11.34
C MET A 219 5.26 7.91 -12.51
N ALA A 220 3.95 7.95 -12.23
CA ALA A 220 2.92 8.04 -13.28
C ALA A 220 3.10 9.31 -14.13
N LEU A 221 3.44 10.44 -13.51
CA LEU A 221 3.76 11.69 -14.21
C LEU A 221 5.00 11.57 -15.09
N ALA A 222 6.04 10.86 -14.62
CA ALA A 222 7.23 10.59 -15.42
C ALA A 222 6.91 9.72 -16.65
N ASP A 223 6.05 8.72 -16.49
CA ASP A 223 5.59 7.86 -17.59
C ASP A 223 4.77 8.66 -18.63
N ILE A 224 3.90 9.59 -18.20
CA ILE A 224 3.15 10.49 -19.11
C ILE A 224 4.09 11.37 -19.94
N ARG A 225 5.17 11.85 -19.32
CA ARG A 225 6.15 12.75 -19.97
C ARG A 225 7.18 12.00 -20.82
N ASP A 226 7.02 10.69 -21.04
CA ASP A 226 8.00 9.83 -21.71
C ASP A 226 9.41 10.03 -21.09
N GLY A 227 9.51 10.26 -19.76
CA GLY A 227 10.77 10.48 -19.04
C GLY A 227 11.44 11.85 -19.26
N LYS A 228 10.76 12.83 -19.89
CA LYS A 228 11.32 14.16 -20.15
C LYS A 228 11.04 15.17 -19.02
N GLY A 229 12.08 15.86 -18.56
CA GLY A 229 11.97 17.00 -17.62
C GLY A 229 13.03 16.99 -16.51
N ARG A 230 13.01 18.02 -15.64
CA ARG A 230 13.93 18.13 -14.48
C ARG A 230 13.54 17.22 -13.30
N PHE A 231 12.29 16.75 -13.26
CA PHE A 231 11.76 15.87 -12.19
C PHE A 231 11.77 14.39 -12.59
N THR A 232 12.42 14.03 -13.69
CA THR A 232 12.50 12.66 -14.20
C THR A 232 13.89 12.05 -14.02
N ASP A 233 14.69 12.61 -13.10
CA ASP A 233 15.98 12.05 -12.74
C ASP A 233 15.83 10.57 -12.34
N PRO A 234 16.57 9.65 -12.98
CA PRO A 234 16.41 8.21 -12.75
C PRO A 234 16.63 7.79 -11.29
N LEU A 235 17.55 8.45 -10.58
CA LEU A 235 17.82 8.14 -9.18
C LEU A 235 16.66 8.60 -8.29
N LEU A 236 16.19 9.83 -8.49
CA LEU A 236 15.04 10.38 -7.76
C LEU A 236 13.78 9.52 -7.94
N LEU A 237 13.45 9.15 -9.19
CA LEU A 237 12.30 8.27 -9.47
C LEU A 237 12.47 6.88 -8.85
N SER A 238 13.71 6.38 -8.78
CA SER A 238 13.98 5.07 -8.21
C SER A 238 13.88 5.08 -6.68
N CYS A 239 14.34 6.16 -6.04
CA CYS A 239 14.16 6.40 -4.61
C CYS A 239 12.68 6.58 -4.26
N ALA A 240 11.91 7.34 -5.05
CA ALA A 240 10.46 7.48 -4.86
C ALA A 240 9.74 6.12 -4.97
N GLY A 241 10.10 5.33 -5.99
CA GLY A 241 9.54 3.98 -6.17
C GLY A 241 9.87 3.03 -5.03
N LEU A 242 11.11 3.08 -4.51
CA LEU A 242 11.52 2.29 -3.35
C LEU A 242 10.78 2.74 -2.07
N LEU A 243 10.67 4.05 -1.84
CA LEU A 243 9.94 4.61 -0.69
C LEU A 243 8.48 4.16 -0.69
N SER A 244 7.79 4.28 -1.82
CA SER A 244 6.41 3.77 -1.96
C SER A 244 6.34 2.26 -1.70
N ALA A 245 7.32 1.48 -2.19
CA ALA A 245 7.36 0.04 -1.98
C ALA A 245 7.50 -0.33 -0.49
N LEU A 246 8.40 0.34 0.24
CA LEU A 246 8.62 0.11 1.66
C LEU A 246 7.39 0.49 2.49
N ILE A 247 6.78 1.64 2.21
CA ILE A 247 5.54 2.06 2.88
C ILE A 247 4.42 1.04 2.63
N SER A 248 4.24 0.63 1.38
CA SER A 248 3.21 -0.36 1.02
C SER A 248 3.49 -1.73 1.63
N THR A 249 4.76 -2.11 1.77
CA THR A 249 5.18 -3.36 2.43
C THR A 249 4.80 -3.32 3.90
N HIS A 250 5.16 -2.24 4.61
CA HIS A 250 4.81 -2.06 6.01
C HIS A 250 3.30 -2.08 6.25
N LYS A 251 2.52 -1.38 5.42
CA LYS A 251 1.04 -1.38 5.52
C LYS A 251 0.46 -2.79 5.38
N ASN A 252 0.92 -3.53 4.38
CA ASN A 252 0.45 -4.89 4.13
C ASN A 252 0.94 -5.85 5.22
N TRP A 253 2.14 -5.65 5.74
CA TRP A 253 2.74 -6.45 6.81
C TRP A 253 1.93 -6.35 8.10
N VAL A 254 1.53 -5.13 8.50
CA VAL A 254 0.70 -4.90 9.69
C VAL A 254 -0.73 -5.41 9.52
N SER A 255 -1.18 -5.61 8.27
CA SER A 255 -2.51 -6.14 7.95
C SER A 255 -2.52 -7.66 7.70
N CYS A 256 -1.37 -8.32 7.81
CA CYS A 256 -1.29 -9.79 7.73
C CYS A 256 -1.49 -10.41 9.10
#